data_AF-A0A931QXA9-F1
#
_entry.id   AF-A0A931QXA9-F1
#
_cell.length_a   1.000
_cell.length_b   1.000
_cell.length_c   1.000
_cell.angle_alpha   90.00
_cell.angle_beta   90.00
_cell.angle_gamma   90.00
#
_symmetry.space_group_name_H-M   'P 1'
#
loop_
_entity.id
_entity.type
_entity.pdbx_description
1 polymer ?
#
loop_
_entity_poly.entity_id
_entity_poly.type
_entity_poly.pdbx_seq_one_letter_code
_entity_poly.pdbx_strand_id
1 'polypeptide(L)'
;MGVTGKRVLVVGFARSGQAVARCLSRRGALVTVSDSRPPWAFEAEIRELMAHKIGLELGQHREETFLGQDLIVLSPGVFPEPPALQAARQQGIPIIPEVEAAGWFLESRLAGITGTNGKTTTTALLGKVLAASGFETFVGGNIGVPLIAAVDQVSPDALVVAELSSFQLETIRDFRPDVAVLLNLQPNHLDRHPSFEAYVQAKAQIFRNQTEDDLAILNADDPTVMSLAPEIRSRKVFFSRKQNLPDGVFVSNGSIRYRVGNLERVLLETREVPLRGQFNIENVLAAAATACALGADFEALRRAVREFKAVEHRLEFVREVRGVEFFNDSKATSVDAAANALSAFDRGVHLILGGKDKGAPYAPLRRMLEGRVRYLYLIGAAAERIARQLAGAAEMIRAGELETALREAFRLAEPGDVVLLSPACASFDQFKDYEHRGRVFKELVEKLAQEAAVQRVESSEPVVKESNPFGSFELVSPGVETAGTIPSTPPPTAEPVAPEELIAEARATTPEDAEPAAPTMEPRELLYVYEVAAEEGNYPDSGQVVQEDGFEPFVLDEMLPPEELDDEALPFETRGTPARDRDGAEDGSQEPAAEEARERNRFPGI
;
A
#
# COMPACT_ATOMS: atom_id res chain seq x y z
N MET A 1 3.15 -20.92 21.26
CA MET A 1 3.27 -22.31 20.74
C MET A 1 4.74 -22.72 20.68
N GLY A 2 5.10 -23.92 21.14
CA GLY A 2 6.48 -24.42 21.00
C GLY A 2 6.76 -24.97 19.60
N VAL A 3 7.85 -24.52 18.96
CA VAL A 3 8.28 -24.97 17.61
C VAL A 3 9.56 -25.81 17.61
N THR A 4 10.19 -25.98 18.77
CA THR A 4 11.41 -26.78 18.93
C THR A 4 11.22 -28.21 18.43
N GLY A 5 12.10 -28.66 17.55
CA GLY A 5 12.09 -30.01 16.96
C GLY A 5 11.02 -30.26 15.90
N LYS A 6 10.11 -29.31 15.64
CA LYS A 6 9.09 -29.47 14.59
C LYS A 6 9.69 -29.28 13.21
N ARG A 7 9.27 -30.10 12.26
CA ARG A 7 9.55 -29.95 10.83
C ARG A 7 8.61 -28.91 10.26
N VAL A 8 9.17 -27.78 9.83
CA VAL A 8 8.40 -26.65 9.30
C VAL A 8 8.81 -26.39 7.86
N LEU A 9 7.82 -26.41 6.97
CA LEU A 9 8.02 -25.99 5.59
C LEU A 9 7.56 -24.55 5.39
N VAL A 10 8.44 -23.71 4.87
CA VAL A 10 8.12 -22.35 4.44
C VAL A 10 7.96 -22.34 2.93
N VAL A 11 6.77 -22.01 2.44
CA VAL A 11 6.47 -21.99 1.00
C VAL A 11 6.55 -20.55 0.50
N GLY A 12 7.44 -20.32 -0.47
CA GLY A 12 7.82 -19.02 -1.00
C GLY A 12 9.00 -18.42 -0.23
N PHE A 13 10.02 -17.97 -0.96
CA PHE A 13 11.32 -17.54 -0.44
C PHE A 13 11.63 -16.06 -0.70
N ALA A 14 10.58 -15.23 -0.78
CA ALA A 14 10.72 -13.77 -0.77
C ALA A 14 10.97 -13.24 0.67
N ARG A 15 10.79 -11.93 0.88
CA ARG A 15 11.06 -11.26 2.18
C ARG A 15 10.39 -11.95 3.39
N SER A 16 9.10 -12.26 3.29
CA SER A 16 8.34 -12.88 4.38
C SER A 16 8.84 -14.31 4.68
N GLY A 17 9.02 -15.14 3.65
CA GLY A 17 9.54 -16.50 3.83
C GLY A 17 10.95 -16.55 4.43
N GLN A 18 11.83 -15.63 4.02
CA GLN A 18 13.17 -15.47 4.60
C GLN A 18 13.10 -15.14 6.10
N ALA A 19 12.25 -14.19 6.49
CA ALA A 19 12.08 -13.78 7.88
C ALA A 19 11.51 -14.92 8.75
N VAL A 20 10.49 -15.63 8.25
CA VAL A 20 9.92 -16.80 8.93
C VAL A 20 10.98 -17.89 9.11
N ALA A 21 11.70 -18.24 8.05
CA ALA A 21 12.65 -19.34 8.10
C ALA A 21 13.76 -19.08 9.13
N ARG A 22 14.27 -17.84 9.19
CA ARG A 22 15.25 -17.43 10.21
C ARG A 22 14.67 -17.46 11.62
N CYS A 23 13.48 -16.86 11.81
CA CYS A 23 12.83 -16.76 13.12
C CYS A 23 12.54 -18.14 13.72
N LEU A 24 12.00 -19.06 12.92
CA LEU A 24 11.66 -20.42 13.38
C LEU A 24 12.91 -21.29 13.57
N SER A 25 13.90 -21.19 12.69
CA SER A 25 15.17 -21.92 12.86
C SER A 25 15.89 -21.53 14.17
N ARG A 26 15.96 -20.24 14.50
CA ARG A 26 16.52 -19.76 15.78
C ARG A 26 15.78 -20.28 17.00
N ARG A 27 14.50 -20.61 16.86
CA ARG A 27 13.63 -21.17 17.91
C ARG A 27 13.61 -22.69 17.92
N GLY A 28 14.55 -23.32 17.20
CA GLY A 28 14.79 -24.76 17.22
C GLY A 28 13.90 -25.57 16.28
N ALA A 29 13.17 -24.96 15.36
CA ALA A 29 12.45 -25.69 14.32
C ALA A 29 13.42 -26.23 13.26
N LEU A 30 13.09 -27.40 12.70
CA LEU A 30 13.76 -27.97 11.53
C LEU A 30 13.12 -27.40 10.28
N VAL A 31 13.69 -26.31 9.75
CA VAL A 31 13.07 -25.54 8.68
C VAL A 31 13.56 -25.99 7.30
N THR A 32 12.62 -26.20 6.39
CA THR A 32 12.84 -26.31 4.95
C THR A 32 12.11 -25.18 4.24
N VAL A 33 12.71 -24.60 3.20
CA VAL A 33 12.07 -23.61 2.33
C VAL A 33 11.82 -24.24 0.96
N SER A 34 10.63 -24.04 0.39
CA SER A 34 10.29 -24.46 -0.97
C SER A 34 9.84 -23.27 -1.83
N ASP A 35 10.46 -23.05 -2.99
CA ASP A 35 10.10 -21.99 -3.95
C ASP A 35 10.20 -22.51 -5.40
N SER A 36 9.24 -22.13 -6.24
CA SER A 36 9.19 -22.53 -7.64
C SER A 36 10.27 -21.87 -8.50
N ARG A 37 10.87 -20.77 -8.04
CA ARG A 37 11.97 -20.12 -8.75
C ARG A 37 13.25 -20.93 -8.60
N PRO A 38 14.09 -20.98 -9.66
CA PRO A 38 15.33 -21.73 -9.65
C PRO A 38 16.38 -21.12 -8.69
N PRO A 39 17.40 -21.89 -8.27
CA PRO A 39 18.42 -21.45 -7.30
C PRO A 39 19.11 -20.12 -7.63
N TRP A 40 19.40 -19.85 -8.91
CA TRP A 40 20.07 -18.62 -9.34
C TRP A 40 19.26 -17.35 -9.03
N ALA A 41 17.95 -17.46 -8.78
CA ALA A 41 17.12 -16.35 -8.37
C ALA A 41 17.37 -15.89 -6.93
N PHE A 42 18.18 -16.64 -6.17
CA PHE A 42 18.41 -16.48 -4.73
C PHE A 42 19.88 -16.55 -4.31
N GLU A 43 20.82 -16.31 -5.22
CA GLU A 43 22.25 -16.52 -4.94
C GLU A 43 22.73 -15.77 -3.69
N ALA A 44 22.22 -14.54 -3.48
CA ALA A 44 22.56 -13.74 -2.30
C ALA A 44 21.99 -14.37 -1.01
N GLU A 45 20.73 -14.80 -1.05
CA GLU A 45 19.99 -15.27 0.12
C GLU A 45 20.35 -16.70 0.54
N ILE A 46 20.71 -17.57 -0.42
CA ILE A 46 21.16 -18.94 -0.15
C ILE A 46 22.39 -18.91 0.77
N ARG A 47 23.35 -18.01 0.51
CA ARG A 47 24.57 -17.91 1.31
C ARG A 47 24.27 -17.55 2.78
N GLU A 48 23.34 -16.63 3.00
CA GLU A 48 22.92 -16.25 4.36
C GLU A 48 22.19 -17.38 5.10
N LEU A 49 21.41 -18.19 4.40
CA LEU A 49 20.64 -19.27 5.01
C LEU A 49 21.44 -20.53 5.34
N MET A 50 22.54 -20.79 4.64
CA MET A 50 23.42 -21.92 4.95
C MET A 50 23.94 -21.87 6.40
N ALA A 51 24.14 -20.66 6.95
CA ALA A 51 24.53 -20.46 8.34
C ALA A 51 23.47 -20.93 9.36
N HIS A 52 22.20 -21.03 8.93
CA HIS A 52 21.05 -21.37 9.78
C HIS A 52 20.58 -22.83 9.64
N LYS A 53 21.33 -23.68 8.91
CA LYS A 53 20.99 -25.10 8.65
C LYS A 53 19.56 -25.27 8.09
N ILE A 54 19.12 -24.32 7.28
CA ILE A 54 17.79 -24.35 6.65
C ILE A 54 17.88 -25.18 5.36
N GLY A 55 17.00 -26.16 5.22
CA GLY A 55 16.86 -26.95 4.00
C GLY A 55 16.26 -26.13 2.86
N LEU A 56 16.66 -26.40 1.61
CA LEU A 56 16.19 -25.67 0.43
C LEU A 56 15.68 -26.64 -0.66
N GLU A 57 14.48 -26.37 -1.15
CA GLU A 57 13.89 -26.97 -2.34
C GLU A 57 13.56 -25.84 -3.33
N LEU A 58 14.36 -25.69 -4.38
CA LEU A 58 14.24 -24.58 -5.33
C LEU A 58 13.97 -25.11 -6.73
N GLY A 59 13.19 -24.36 -7.51
CA GLY A 59 12.82 -24.67 -8.90
C GLY A 59 11.58 -25.55 -9.05
N GLN A 60 11.01 -26.06 -7.96
CA GLN A 60 9.82 -26.91 -7.96
C GLN A 60 9.22 -27.03 -6.56
N HIS A 61 8.01 -27.61 -6.49
CA HIS A 61 7.35 -28.00 -5.26
C HIS A 61 7.09 -29.51 -5.30
N ARG A 62 7.79 -30.29 -4.47
CA ARG A 62 7.60 -31.76 -4.44
C ARG A 62 6.58 -32.15 -3.39
N GLU A 63 5.66 -33.04 -3.72
CA GLU A 63 4.62 -33.46 -2.79
C GLU A 63 5.20 -34.11 -1.53
N GLU A 64 6.25 -34.92 -1.67
CA GLU A 64 6.90 -35.61 -0.55
C GLU A 64 7.46 -34.63 0.48
N THR A 65 7.99 -33.49 0.01
CA THR A 65 8.49 -32.42 0.88
C THR A 65 7.37 -31.80 1.71
N PHE A 66 6.16 -31.65 1.16
CA PHE A 66 5.02 -31.07 1.84
C PHE A 66 4.39 -32.04 2.83
N LEU A 67 4.27 -33.32 2.47
CA LEU A 67 3.66 -34.35 3.30
C LEU A 67 4.53 -34.76 4.50
N GLY A 68 5.84 -34.49 4.45
CA GLY A 68 6.79 -34.79 5.52
C GLY A 68 6.86 -33.77 6.66
N GLN A 69 5.89 -32.84 6.76
CA GLN A 69 5.99 -31.66 7.64
C GLN A 69 4.97 -31.69 8.76
N ASP A 70 5.34 -31.10 9.90
CA ASP A 70 4.43 -30.93 11.04
C ASP A 70 3.64 -29.62 10.95
N LEU A 71 4.13 -28.67 10.15
CA LEU A 71 3.55 -27.34 9.93
C LEU A 71 4.03 -26.78 8.59
N ILE A 72 3.15 -26.07 7.89
CA ILE A 72 3.48 -25.30 6.69
C ILE A 72 3.18 -23.83 6.93
N VAL A 73 4.15 -22.95 6.67
CA VAL A 73 3.96 -21.50 6.63
C VAL A 73 3.91 -21.05 5.18
N LEU A 74 2.76 -20.54 4.76
CA LEU A 74 2.51 -20.11 3.39
C LEU A 74 2.74 -18.60 3.25
N SER A 75 3.66 -18.21 2.36
CA SER A 75 3.83 -16.81 2.00
C SER A 75 2.61 -16.29 1.22
N PRO A 76 2.11 -15.07 1.51
CA PRO A 76 0.89 -14.54 0.89
C PRO A 76 0.99 -14.34 -0.62
N GLY A 77 2.22 -14.19 -1.14
CA GLY A 77 2.51 -14.02 -2.57
C GLY A 77 2.58 -15.31 -3.38
N VAL A 78 2.41 -16.49 -2.75
CA VAL A 78 2.35 -17.77 -3.46
C VAL A 78 0.94 -17.92 -4.03
N PHE A 79 0.79 -17.57 -5.32
CA PHE A 79 -0.45 -17.75 -6.06
C PHE A 79 -0.17 -18.01 -7.56
N PRO A 80 -0.87 -18.96 -8.21
CA PRO A 80 -1.80 -19.92 -7.60
C PRO A 80 -1.12 -20.85 -6.59
N GLU A 81 -1.90 -21.44 -5.69
CA GLU A 81 -1.37 -22.39 -4.71
C GLU A 81 -0.84 -23.65 -5.42
N PRO A 82 0.36 -24.18 -5.04
CA PRO A 82 0.86 -25.42 -5.61
C PRO A 82 -0.02 -26.62 -5.22
N PRO A 83 -0.21 -27.62 -6.12
CA PRO A 83 -1.01 -28.82 -5.84
C PRO A 83 -0.60 -29.55 -4.56
N ALA A 84 0.68 -29.53 -4.21
CA ALA A 84 1.20 -30.14 -2.98
C ALA A 84 0.57 -29.57 -1.69
N LEU A 85 0.09 -28.32 -1.67
CA LEU A 85 -0.66 -27.78 -0.53
C LEU A 85 -2.01 -28.46 -0.37
N GLN A 86 -2.68 -28.84 -1.46
CA GLN A 86 -3.95 -29.55 -1.39
C GLN A 86 -3.76 -30.94 -0.76
N ALA A 87 -2.73 -31.66 -1.16
CA ALA A 87 -2.36 -32.95 -0.55
C ALA A 87 -2.06 -32.79 0.95
N ALA A 88 -1.30 -31.76 1.34
CA ALA A 88 -1.02 -31.46 2.73
C ALA A 88 -2.30 -31.17 3.55
N ARG A 89 -3.25 -30.39 2.99
CA ARG A 89 -4.55 -30.15 3.64
C ARG A 89 -5.34 -31.44 3.85
N GLN A 90 -5.36 -32.34 2.86
CA GLN A 90 -6.07 -33.62 2.95
C GLN A 90 -5.50 -34.53 4.04
N GLN A 91 -4.19 -34.44 4.30
CA GLN A 91 -3.51 -35.13 5.40
C GLN A 91 -3.64 -34.41 6.76
N GLY A 92 -4.36 -33.28 6.82
CA GLY A 92 -4.57 -32.52 8.05
C GLY A 92 -3.34 -31.73 8.52
N ILE A 93 -2.33 -31.54 7.67
CA ILE A 93 -1.14 -30.76 8.00
C ILE A 93 -1.56 -29.29 8.15
N PRO A 94 -1.27 -28.64 9.30
CA PRO A 94 -1.59 -27.23 9.48
C PRO A 94 -0.87 -26.33 8.48
N ILE A 95 -1.63 -25.49 7.79
CA ILE A 95 -1.11 -24.45 6.91
C ILE A 95 -1.52 -23.11 7.51
N ILE A 96 -0.54 -22.25 7.76
CA ILE A 96 -0.73 -20.96 8.43
C ILE A 96 -0.05 -19.83 7.65
N PRO A 97 -0.47 -18.58 7.86
CA PRO A 97 0.22 -17.42 7.32
C PRO A 97 1.39 -17.02 8.23
N GLU A 98 2.29 -16.19 7.70
CA GLU A 98 3.42 -15.65 8.49
C GLU A 98 2.97 -14.84 9.72
N VAL A 99 1.85 -14.12 9.63
CA VAL A 99 1.34 -13.30 10.75
C VAL A 99 0.87 -14.15 11.93
N GLU A 100 0.36 -15.36 11.66
CA GLU A 100 0.00 -16.33 12.70
C GLU A 100 1.24 -16.77 13.48
N ALA A 101 2.32 -17.12 12.75
CA ALA A 101 3.59 -17.48 13.37
C ALA A 101 4.20 -16.32 14.18
N ALA A 102 4.07 -15.08 13.70
CA ALA A 102 4.50 -13.90 14.45
C ALA A 102 3.72 -13.75 15.77
N GLY A 103 2.39 -13.92 15.73
CA GLY A 103 1.52 -13.81 16.90
C GLY A 103 1.84 -14.79 18.04
N TRP A 104 2.54 -15.89 17.77
CA TRP A 104 2.96 -16.84 18.81
C TRP A 104 4.11 -16.36 19.68
N PHE A 105 4.89 -15.38 19.20
CA PHE A 105 6.13 -14.95 19.82
C PHE A 105 6.18 -13.45 20.11
N LEU A 106 5.24 -12.66 19.58
CA LEU A 106 5.13 -11.24 19.91
C LEU A 106 4.59 -11.07 21.34
N GLU A 107 5.38 -10.40 22.18
CA GLU A 107 4.97 -9.99 23.54
C GLU A 107 4.45 -8.55 23.56
N SER A 108 4.83 -7.75 22.56
CA SER A 108 4.45 -6.35 22.38
C SER A 108 2.98 -6.19 22.00
N ARG A 109 2.39 -5.03 22.31
CA ARG A 109 1.01 -4.71 21.91
C ARG A 109 0.91 -4.56 20.39
N LEU A 110 -0.13 -5.13 19.79
CA LEU A 110 -0.31 -5.20 18.35
C LEU A 110 -1.57 -4.47 17.87
N ALA A 111 -1.39 -3.46 17.02
CA ALA A 111 -2.43 -2.82 16.24
C ALA A 111 -2.43 -3.36 14.80
N GLY A 112 -3.43 -4.16 14.43
CA GLY A 112 -3.61 -4.71 13.09
C GLY A 112 -4.57 -3.86 12.25
N ILE A 113 -4.16 -3.45 11.05
CA ILE A 113 -4.96 -2.61 10.15
C ILE A 113 -5.30 -3.35 8.87
N THR A 114 -6.59 -3.51 8.58
CA THR A 114 -7.08 -4.05 7.32
C THR A 114 -8.20 -3.21 6.69
N GLY A 115 -8.57 -3.58 5.48
CA GLY A 115 -9.55 -2.89 4.62
C GLY A 115 -9.22 -3.06 3.14
N THR A 116 -10.10 -2.59 2.26
CA THR A 116 -9.84 -2.59 0.81
C THR A 116 -8.77 -1.55 0.47
N ASN A 117 -8.99 -0.30 0.87
CA ASN A 117 -8.13 0.85 0.58
C ASN A 117 -7.65 1.55 1.87
N GLY A 118 -6.62 2.38 1.76
CA GLY A 118 -6.12 3.21 2.87
C GLY A 118 -5.14 2.55 3.83
N LYS A 119 -5.09 1.20 3.87
CA LYS A 119 -4.26 0.42 4.81
C LYS A 119 -2.84 0.95 5.00
N THR A 120 -2.08 1.09 3.91
CA THR A 120 -0.70 1.57 3.94
C THR A 120 -0.58 2.97 4.55
N THR A 121 -1.42 3.91 4.11
CA THR A 121 -1.39 5.29 4.59
C THR A 121 -1.73 5.35 6.08
N THR A 122 -2.81 4.65 6.50
CA THR A 122 -3.20 4.59 7.91
C THR A 122 -2.13 3.95 8.79
N THR A 123 -1.54 2.83 8.34
CA THR A 123 -0.50 2.11 9.08
C THR A 123 0.74 2.99 9.26
N ALA A 124 1.20 3.65 8.19
CA ALA A 124 2.35 4.56 8.24
C ALA A 124 2.08 5.80 9.10
N LEU A 125 0.90 6.41 8.97
CA LEU A 125 0.51 7.58 9.76
C LEU A 125 0.40 7.26 11.24
N LEU A 126 -0.27 6.15 11.59
CA LEU A 126 -0.37 5.69 12.98
C LEU A 126 1.02 5.46 13.57
N GLY A 127 1.91 4.78 12.84
CA GLY A 127 3.29 4.59 13.28
C GLY A 127 4.02 5.92 13.56
N LYS A 128 3.83 6.93 12.71
CA LYS A 128 4.41 8.27 12.91
C LYS A 128 3.82 8.99 14.12
N VAL A 129 2.51 8.90 14.34
CA VAL A 129 1.83 9.49 15.50
C VAL A 129 2.33 8.85 16.80
N LEU A 130 2.43 7.53 16.86
CA LEU A 130 2.89 6.80 18.05
C LEU A 130 4.36 7.10 18.34
N ALA A 131 5.23 7.06 17.34
CA ALA A 131 6.64 7.43 17.50
C ALA A 131 6.81 8.88 17.96
N ALA A 132 6.04 9.82 17.40
CA ALA A 132 6.06 11.23 17.81
C ALA A 132 5.54 11.45 19.25
N SER A 133 4.75 10.49 19.76
CA SER A 133 4.24 10.48 21.15
C SER A 133 5.20 9.79 22.12
N GLY A 134 6.40 9.38 21.68
CA GLY A 134 7.43 8.78 22.53
C GLY A 134 7.36 7.27 22.68
N PHE A 135 6.47 6.58 21.96
CA PHE A 135 6.43 5.11 21.99
C PHE A 135 7.52 4.50 21.10
N GLU A 136 8.22 3.48 21.61
CA GLU A 136 8.94 2.54 20.74
C GLU A 136 7.92 1.91 19.80
N THR A 137 8.09 2.12 18.49
CA THR A 137 7.07 1.77 17.50
C THR A 137 7.69 0.99 16.35
N PHE A 138 7.09 -0.16 16.03
CA PHE A 138 7.41 -0.93 14.83
C PHE A 138 6.26 -0.82 13.83
N VAL A 139 6.61 -0.66 12.55
CA VAL A 139 5.64 -0.61 11.45
C VAL A 139 6.00 -1.68 10.42
N GLY A 140 5.08 -2.60 10.15
CA GLY A 140 5.33 -3.68 9.20
C GLY A 140 4.09 -4.47 8.78
N GLY A 141 4.27 -5.76 8.51
CA GLY A 141 3.24 -6.67 8.00
C GLY A 141 3.29 -6.79 6.48
N ASN A 142 2.19 -6.45 5.80
CA ASN A 142 2.08 -6.51 4.34
C ASN A 142 2.89 -5.40 3.61
N ILE A 143 3.43 -4.43 4.35
CA ILE A 143 4.26 -3.34 3.83
C ILE A 143 5.63 -3.33 4.50
N GLY A 144 6.66 -3.07 3.69
CA GLY A 144 8.02 -2.86 4.18
C GLY A 144 8.62 -4.15 4.74
N VAL A 145 8.54 -4.29 6.06
CA VAL A 145 9.15 -5.38 6.86
C VAL A 145 8.06 -6.38 7.28
N PRO A 146 8.27 -7.70 7.10
CA PRO A 146 7.34 -8.73 7.59
C PRO A 146 7.08 -8.61 9.10
N LEU A 147 5.88 -8.98 9.55
CA LEU A 147 5.48 -8.86 10.96
C LEU A 147 6.36 -9.70 11.89
N ILE A 148 6.76 -10.89 11.46
CA ILE A 148 7.59 -11.82 12.24
C ILE A 148 8.98 -11.27 12.53
N ALA A 149 9.44 -10.25 11.79
CA ALA A 149 10.69 -9.58 12.09
C ALA A 149 10.63 -8.76 13.39
N ALA A 150 9.45 -8.26 13.76
CA ALA A 150 9.25 -7.52 15.01
C ALA A 150 9.60 -8.37 16.24
N VAL A 151 9.36 -9.68 16.16
CA VAL A 151 9.63 -10.63 17.26
C VAL A 151 11.06 -10.52 17.81
N ASP A 152 12.05 -10.29 16.93
CA ASP A 152 13.45 -10.20 17.33
C ASP A 152 13.97 -8.75 17.38
N GLN A 153 13.13 -7.75 17.08
CA GLN A 153 13.55 -6.35 16.86
C GLN A 153 13.00 -5.34 17.86
N VAL A 154 11.92 -5.66 18.58
CA VAL A 154 11.30 -4.73 19.52
C VAL A 154 11.22 -5.27 20.93
N SER A 155 11.17 -4.33 21.89
CA SER A 155 10.90 -4.68 23.29
C SER A 155 9.44 -5.10 23.51
N PRO A 156 9.14 -5.81 24.61
CA PRO A 156 7.77 -6.14 25.01
C PRO A 156 6.87 -4.92 25.28
N ASP A 157 7.44 -3.74 25.53
CA ASP A 157 6.69 -2.50 25.78
C ASP A 157 6.40 -1.70 24.50
N ALA A 158 6.98 -2.11 23.35
CA ALA A 158 6.76 -1.47 22.07
C ALA A 158 5.31 -1.57 21.57
N LEU A 159 4.95 -0.68 20.64
CA LEU A 159 3.72 -0.71 19.88
C LEU A 159 4.00 -1.20 18.46
N VAL A 160 3.47 -2.36 18.11
CA VAL A 160 3.60 -2.95 16.78
C VAL A 160 2.38 -2.56 15.95
N VAL A 161 2.60 -1.93 14.80
CA VAL A 161 1.57 -1.51 13.87
C VAL A 161 1.71 -2.34 12.59
N ALA A 162 0.72 -3.20 12.31
CA ALA A 162 0.78 -4.17 11.23
C ALA A 162 -0.28 -3.89 10.15
N GLU A 163 0.17 -3.69 8.92
CA GLU A 163 -0.72 -3.75 7.75
C GLU A 163 -1.08 -5.22 7.46
N LEU A 164 -2.36 -5.55 7.39
CA LEU A 164 -2.84 -6.93 7.17
C LEU A 164 -3.69 -7.03 5.90
N SER A 165 -3.28 -7.90 4.99
CA SER A 165 -4.05 -8.24 3.78
C SER A 165 -5.13 -9.28 4.08
N SER A 166 -6.13 -9.42 3.19
CA SER A 166 -7.11 -10.51 3.28
C SER A 166 -6.44 -11.89 3.20
N PHE A 167 -5.34 -12.01 2.44
CA PHE A 167 -4.64 -13.27 2.24
C PHE A 167 -3.88 -13.72 3.49
N GLN A 168 -3.38 -12.78 4.28
CA GLN A 168 -2.74 -13.08 5.57
C GLN A 168 -3.76 -13.43 6.64
N LEU A 169 -4.99 -12.93 6.54
CA LEU A 169 -6.03 -13.12 7.56
C LEU A 169 -6.87 -14.39 7.33
N GLU A 170 -6.94 -14.90 6.10
CA GLU A 170 -7.82 -16.01 5.72
C GLU A 170 -7.58 -17.30 6.53
N THR A 171 -6.33 -17.61 6.86
CA THR A 171 -5.93 -18.89 7.47
C THR A 171 -5.37 -18.76 8.89
N ILE A 172 -5.58 -17.60 9.52
CA ILE A 172 -5.20 -17.41 10.93
C ILE A 172 -6.04 -18.31 11.84
N ARG A 173 -5.47 -18.66 12.99
CA ARG A 173 -6.09 -19.52 13.99
C ARG A 173 -6.13 -18.84 15.33
N ASP A 174 -4.97 -18.50 15.88
CA ASP A 174 -4.81 -17.92 17.22
C ASP A 174 -4.37 -16.45 17.18
N PHE A 175 -4.03 -15.92 15.99
CA PHE A 175 -3.66 -14.51 15.82
C PHE A 175 -4.72 -13.57 16.42
N ARG A 176 -4.29 -12.70 17.33
CA ARG A 176 -5.14 -11.80 18.11
C ARG A 176 -4.44 -10.44 18.29
N PRO A 177 -4.76 -9.44 17.45
CA PRO A 177 -4.30 -8.07 17.70
C PRO A 177 -5.07 -7.45 18.89
N ASP A 178 -4.37 -6.73 19.76
CA ASP A 178 -5.00 -5.97 20.86
C ASP A 178 -5.90 -4.85 20.32
N VAL A 179 -5.53 -4.27 19.16
CA VAL A 179 -6.35 -3.30 18.43
C VAL A 179 -6.50 -3.73 16.97
N ALA A 180 -7.73 -3.96 16.51
CA ALA A 180 -8.03 -4.30 15.13
C ALA A 180 -8.76 -3.14 14.45
N VAL A 181 -8.26 -2.69 13.30
CA VAL A 181 -8.83 -1.58 12.53
C VAL A 181 -9.38 -2.12 11.21
N LEU A 182 -10.65 -1.84 10.93
CA LEU A 182 -11.28 -2.16 9.65
C LEU A 182 -11.72 -0.87 8.94
N LEU A 183 -10.99 -0.51 7.88
CA LEU A 183 -11.10 0.80 7.23
C LEU A 183 -12.31 0.95 6.30
N ASN A 184 -12.52 -0.03 5.43
CA ASN A 184 -13.57 -0.03 4.40
C ASN A 184 -13.60 -1.39 3.71
N LEU A 185 -14.73 -1.75 3.11
CA LEU A 185 -14.97 -2.99 2.38
C LEU A 185 -15.67 -2.70 1.05
N GLN A 186 -14.95 -2.94 -0.04
CA GLN A 186 -15.43 -2.84 -1.41
C GLN A 186 -14.94 -4.05 -2.22
N PRO A 187 -15.67 -4.48 -3.28
CA PRO A 187 -15.26 -5.58 -4.13
C PRO A 187 -13.83 -5.41 -4.63
N ASN A 188 -12.97 -6.37 -4.33
CA ASN A 188 -11.56 -6.39 -4.74
C ASN A 188 -11.04 -7.83 -4.67
N HIS A 189 -10.01 -8.16 -5.44
CA HIS A 189 -9.38 -9.47 -5.48
C HIS A 189 -10.34 -10.66 -5.72
N LEU A 190 -11.39 -10.47 -6.53
CA LEU A 190 -12.37 -11.52 -6.88
C LEU A 190 -11.80 -12.62 -7.81
N ASP A 191 -10.58 -12.42 -8.31
CA ASP A 191 -9.77 -13.43 -8.97
C ASP A 191 -9.25 -14.49 -7.99
N ARG A 192 -9.15 -14.15 -6.70
CA ARG A 192 -8.68 -15.05 -5.62
C ARG A 192 -9.77 -15.39 -4.60
N HIS A 193 -10.70 -14.47 -4.35
CA HIS A 193 -11.85 -14.70 -3.49
C HIS A 193 -13.06 -15.12 -4.33
N PRO A 194 -13.74 -16.23 -4.00
CA PRO A 194 -14.85 -16.74 -4.81
C PRO A 194 -16.06 -15.79 -4.84
N SER A 195 -16.16 -14.87 -3.88
CA SER A 195 -17.20 -13.85 -3.83
C SER A 195 -16.75 -12.64 -3.00
N PHE A 196 -17.48 -11.54 -3.11
CA PHE A 196 -17.28 -10.39 -2.22
C PHE A 196 -17.54 -10.75 -0.76
N GLU A 197 -18.52 -11.62 -0.48
CA GLU A 197 -18.77 -12.12 0.87
C GLU A 197 -17.56 -12.87 1.43
N ALA A 198 -16.94 -13.77 0.65
CA ALA A 198 -15.73 -14.46 1.07
C ALA A 198 -14.58 -13.49 1.38
N TYR A 199 -14.44 -12.43 0.58
CA TYR A 199 -13.46 -11.36 0.84
C TYR A 199 -13.72 -10.60 2.14
N VAL A 200 -15.00 -10.28 2.42
CA VAL A 200 -15.44 -9.65 3.67
C VAL A 200 -15.12 -10.56 4.86
N GLN A 201 -15.49 -11.84 4.78
CA GLN A 201 -15.24 -12.81 5.85
C GLN A 201 -13.75 -13.05 6.10
N ALA A 202 -12.92 -13.08 5.05
CA ALA A 202 -11.46 -13.19 5.19
C ALA A 202 -10.88 -12.01 5.97
N LYS A 203 -11.40 -10.78 5.79
CA LYS A 203 -10.97 -9.62 6.57
C LYS A 203 -11.53 -9.59 7.98
N ALA A 204 -12.78 -10.03 8.15
CA ALA A 204 -13.42 -10.12 9.46
C ALA A 204 -12.68 -11.05 10.42
N GLN A 205 -11.88 -12.02 9.90
CA GLN A 205 -11.03 -12.88 10.73
C GLN A 205 -10.12 -12.11 11.70
N ILE A 206 -9.72 -10.86 11.38
CA ILE A 206 -8.91 -10.03 12.29
C ILE A 206 -9.52 -9.88 13.70
N PHE A 207 -10.85 -9.97 13.82
CA PHE A 207 -11.59 -9.85 15.08
C PHE A 207 -11.86 -11.21 15.77
N ARG A 208 -11.60 -12.33 15.07
CA ARG A 208 -12.03 -13.69 15.47
C ARG A 208 -11.68 -14.05 16.91
N ASN A 209 -10.46 -13.70 17.31
CA ASN A 209 -9.90 -14.08 18.61
C ASN A 209 -9.91 -12.93 19.62
N GLN A 210 -10.46 -11.77 19.26
CA GLN A 210 -10.53 -10.65 20.18
C GLN A 210 -11.57 -10.91 21.30
N THR A 211 -11.26 -10.45 22.51
CA THR A 211 -12.16 -10.44 23.67
C THR A 211 -12.63 -9.01 23.97
N GLU A 212 -13.47 -8.85 25.00
CA GLU A 212 -13.96 -7.54 25.47
C GLU A 212 -12.83 -6.62 25.96
N ASP A 213 -11.67 -7.19 26.29
CA ASP A 213 -10.49 -6.45 26.70
C ASP A 213 -9.80 -5.74 25.53
N ASP A 214 -10.02 -6.22 24.31
CA ASP A 214 -9.42 -5.69 23.08
C ASP A 214 -10.30 -4.60 22.44
N LEU A 215 -9.79 -4.01 21.35
CA LEU A 215 -10.48 -2.95 20.62
C LEU A 215 -10.68 -3.25 19.14
N ALA A 216 -11.87 -2.89 18.66
CA ALA A 216 -12.20 -2.79 17.25
C ALA A 216 -12.43 -1.32 16.86
N ILE A 217 -11.61 -0.82 15.94
CA ILE A 217 -11.74 0.52 15.35
C ILE A 217 -12.45 0.38 13.99
N LEU A 218 -13.67 0.91 13.88
CA LEU A 218 -14.58 0.63 12.75
C LEU A 218 -15.03 1.92 12.04
N ASN A 219 -15.09 1.86 10.71
CA ASN A 219 -15.63 2.94 9.89
C ASN A 219 -17.16 2.96 9.95
N ALA A 220 -17.74 3.98 10.57
CA ALA A 220 -19.19 4.13 10.66
C ALA A 220 -19.84 4.55 9.33
N ASP A 221 -19.07 5.02 8.35
CA ASP A 221 -19.58 5.45 7.06
C ASP A 221 -19.67 4.33 6.01
N ASP A 222 -19.16 3.14 6.34
CA ASP A 222 -19.17 1.97 5.47
C ASP A 222 -20.22 0.95 5.98
N PRO A 223 -21.34 0.76 5.25
CA PRO A 223 -22.41 -0.14 5.67
C PRO A 223 -21.96 -1.61 5.82
N THR A 224 -20.99 -2.07 5.02
CA THR A 224 -20.48 -3.44 5.09
C THR A 224 -19.56 -3.63 6.29
N VAL A 225 -18.80 -2.61 6.68
CA VAL A 225 -18.08 -2.62 7.95
C VAL A 225 -19.07 -2.64 9.12
N MET A 226 -20.11 -1.81 9.06
CA MET A 226 -21.10 -1.72 10.13
C MET A 226 -21.98 -2.97 10.27
N SER A 227 -22.21 -3.73 9.20
CA SER A 227 -22.92 -5.01 9.30
C SER A 227 -22.16 -6.08 10.09
N LEU A 228 -20.83 -5.97 10.19
CA LEU A 228 -20.00 -6.88 11.00
C LEU A 228 -19.94 -6.48 12.48
N ALA A 229 -20.25 -5.23 12.81
CA ALA A 229 -20.11 -4.71 14.16
C ALA A 229 -20.85 -5.53 15.24
N PRO A 230 -22.08 -6.04 15.02
CA PRO A 230 -22.79 -6.83 16.03
C PRO A 230 -22.09 -8.15 16.40
N GLU A 231 -21.29 -8.72 15.51
CA GLU A 231 -20.61 -10.02 15.72
C GLU A 231 -19.26 -9.86 16.42
N ILE A 232 -18.72 -8.64 16.45
CA ILE A 232 -17.43 -8.33 17.06
C ILE A 232 -17.60 -8.23 18.58
N ARG A 233 -16.83 -9.04 19.33
CA ARG A 233 -16.88 -9.10 20.80
C ARG A 233 -16.16 -7.94 21.49
N SER A 234 -15.08 -7.45 20.88
CA SER A 234 -14.27 -6.37 21.43
C SER A 234 -15.05 -5.07 21.60
N ARG A 235 -14.51 -4.20 22.45
CA ARG A 235 -14.99 -2.83 22.62
C ARG A 235 -14.81 -2.08 21.31
N LYS A 236 -15.83 -1.32 20.91
CA LYS A 236 -15.90 -0.69 19.59
C LYS A 236 -15.64 0.80 19.72
N VAL A 237 -14.73 1.31 18.90
CA VAL A 237 -14.53 2.74 18.69
C VAL A 237 -14.81 3.03 17.23
N PHE A 238 -15.68 3.99 16.97
CA PHE A 238 -16.06 4.34 15.61
C PHE A 238 -15.27 5.55 15.11
N PHE A 239 -15.10 5.60 13.80
CA PHE A 239 -14.69 6.83 13.14
C PHE A 239 -15.61 7.16 11.97
N SER A 240 -15.78 8.45 11.67
CA SER A 240 -16.68 8.89 10.61
C SER A 240 -16.30 10.25 10.04
N ARG A 241 -16.28 10.35 8.72
CA ARG A 241 -16.17 11.63 8.02
C ARG A 241 -17.54 12.29 7.81
N LYS A 242 -18.63 11.51 7.78
CA LYS A 242 -19.97 12.00 7.39
C LYS A 242 -20.92 12.22 8.57
N GLN A 243 -20.68 11.57 9.70
CA GLN A 243 -21.60 11.51 10.83
C GLN A 243 -20.98 12.14 12.07
N ASN A 244 -21.81 12.79 12.88
CA ASN A 244 -21.44 13.27 14.20
C ASN A 244 -21.65 12.12 15.20
N LEU A 245 -20.56 11.48 15.63
CA LEU A 245 -20.62 10.25 16.43
C LEU A 245 -20.77 10.55 17.92
N PRO A 246 -21.64 9.84 18.68
CA PRO A 246 -21.75 10.04 20.13
C PRO A 246 -20.43 9.75 20.86
N ASP A 247 -19.65 8.78 20.36
CA ASP A 247 -18.30 8.45 20.82
C ASP A 247 -17.43 8.06 19.62
N GLY A 248 -16.16 8.44 19.63
CA GLY A 248 -15.18 8.13 18.59
C GLY A 248 -14.49 9.35 17.99
N VAL A 249 -13.96 9.19 16.78
CA VAL A 249 -13.27 10.27 16.04
C VAL A 249 -14.03 10.62 14.77
N PHE A 250 -14.45 11.87 14.63
CA PHE A 250 -15.31 12.27 13.51
C PHE A 250 -15.05 13.69 13.01
N VAL A 251 -15.55 13.98 11.81
CA VAL A 251 -15.52 15.34 11.24
C VAL A 251 -16.81 16.08 11.60
N SER A 252 -16.67 17.30 12.13
CA SER A 252 -17.79 18.23 12.33
C SER A 252 -17.34 19.66 12.09
N ASN A 253 -18.07 20.37 11.22
CA ASN A 253 -17.82 21.76 10.84
C ASN A 253 -16.39 22.02 10.36
N GLY A 254 -15.81 21.09 9.60
CA GLY A 254 -14.44 21.20 9.07
C GLY A 254 -13.35 20.75 10.04
N SER A 255 -13.69 20.43 11.30
CA SER A 255 -12.73 19.98 12.32
C SER A 255 -12.83 18.48 12.56
N ILE A 256 -11.67 17.83 12.74
CA ILE A 256 -11.53 16.47 13.26
C ILE A 256 -11.63 16.52 14.79
N ARG A 257 -12.59 15.80 15.35
CA ARG A 257 -12.93 15.80 16.77
C ARG A 257 -12.80 14.41 17.34
N TYR A 258 -12.37 14.33 18.59
CA TYR A 258 -12.37 13.13 19.41
C TYR A 258 -13.36 13.33 20.57
N ARG A 259 -14.25 12.36 20.76
CA ARG A 259 -15.28 12.37 21.81
C ARG A 259 -15.32 11.03 22.53
N VAL A 260 -15.30 11.07 23.85
CA VAL A 260 -15.52 9.91 24.73
C VAL A 260 -16.33 10.37 25.94
N GLY A 261 -17.54 9.85 26.09
CA GLY A 261 -18.51 10.26 27.10
C GLY A 261 -18.79 11.76 27.02
N ASN A 262 -18.52 12.48 28.11
CA ASN A 262 -18.72 13.94 28.18
C ASN A 262 -17.50 14.75 27.73
N LEU A 263 -16.38 14.09 27.39
CA LEU A 263 -15.17 14.74 26.91
C LEU A 263 -15.24 14.92 25.40
N GLU A 264 -15.06 16.15 24.94
CA GLU A 264 -14.82 16.45 23.53
C GLU A 264 -13.57 17.30 23.37
N ARG A 265 -12.76 16.96 22.35
CA ARG A 265 -11.56 17.69 21.98
C ARG A 265 -11.50 17.84 20.46
N VAL A 266 -11.15 19.04 20.02
CA VAL A 266 -10.73 19.27 18.63
C VAL A 266 -9.29 18.76 18.51
N LEU A 267 -9.09 17.81 17.60
CA LEU A 267 -7.76 17.32 17.27
C LEU A 267 -7.11 18.28 16.28
N LEU A 268 -7.69 18.50 15.10
CA LEU A 268 -7.16 19.41 14.08
C LEU A 268 -8.24 19.81 13.08
N GLU A 269 -8.04 20.86 12.30
CA GLU A 269 -8.88 21.17 11.15
C GLU A 269 -8.53 20.27 9.96
N THR A 270 -9.54 19.88 9.17
CA THR A 270 -9.34 19.04 7.97
C THR A 270 -8.43 19.68 6.94
N ARG A 271 -8.42 21.02 6.84
CA ARG A 271 -7.50 21.80 5.98
C ARG A 271 -6.03 21.73 6.42
N GLU A 272 -5.75 21.30 7.64
CA GLU A 272 -4.38 21.13 8.15
C GLU A 272 -3.81 19.77 7.76
N VAL A 273 -4.62 18.87 7.18
CA VAL A 273 -4.16 17.59 6.65
C VAL A 273 -3.49 17.84 5.29
N PRO A 274 -2.18 17.57 5.15
CA PRO A 274 -1.46 17.84 3.89
C PRO A 274 -1.82 16.84 2.77
N LEU A 275 -2.43 15.72 3.12
CA LEU A 275 -2.81 14.67 2.18
C LEU A 275 -4.07 15.07 1.39
N ARG A 276 -4.02 14.94 0.06
CA ARG A 276 -5.16 15.23 -0.81
C ARG A 276 -6.22 14.13 -0.79
N GLY A 277 -7.49 14.53 -0.97
CA GLY A 277 -8.62 13.62 -1.13
C GLY A 277 -9.34 13.27 0.17
N GLN A 278 -10.67 13.14 0.09
CA GLN A 278 -11.54 12.87 1.24
C GLN A 278 -11.26 11.50 1.89
N PHE A 279 -10.83 10.51 1.12
CA PHE A 279 -10.41 9.20 1.63
C PHE A 279 -9.16 9.30 2.53
N ASN A 280 -8.32 10.32 2.36
CA ASN A 280 -7.17 10.53 3.25
C ASN A 280 -7.59 11.14 4.58
N ILE A 281 -8.69 11.91 4.62
CA ILE A 281 -9.32 12.29 5.90
C ILE A 281 -9.79 11.03 6.63
N GLU A 282 -10.42 10.08 5.95
CA GLU A 282 -10.82 8.79 6.55
C GLU A 282 -9.63 8.01 7.11
N ASN A 283 -8.49 8.00 6.41
CA ASN A 283 -7.24 7.41 6.91
C ASN A 283 -6.72 8.12 8.18
N VAL A 284 -6.78 9.46 8.22
CA VAL A 284 -6.41 10.25 9.40
C VAL A 284 -7.34 9.96 10.57
N LEU A 285 -8.65 9.88 10.34
CA LEU A 285 -9.62 9.56 11.38
C LEU A 285 -9.36 8.18 12.00
N ALA A 286 -9.10 7.16 11.17
CA ALA A 286 -8.79 5.81 11.65
C ALA A 286 -7.46 5.77 12.44
N ALA A 287 -6.41 6.43 11.93
CA ALA A 287 -5.13 6.52 12.63
C ALA A 287 -5.27 7.28 13.95
N ALA A 288 -6.00 8.40 13.97
CA ALA A 288 -6.23 9.20 15.17
C ALA A 288 -7.06 8.43 16.21
N ALA A 289 -8.13 7.74 15.81
CA ALA A 289 -8.92 6.91 16.70
C ALA A 289 -8.06 5.82 17.37
N THR A 290 -7.24 5.15 16.57
CA THR A 290 -6.32 4.11 17.07
C THR A 290 -5.25 4.69 17.99
N ALA A 291 -4.65 5.82 17.62
CA ALA A 291 -3.63 6.49 18.42
C ALA A 291 -4.17 6.98 19.77
N CYS A 292 -5.35 7.62 19.77
CA CYS A 292 -5.99 8.07 21.00
C CYS A 292 -6.29 6.89 21.94
N ALA A 293 -6.82 5.79 21.40
CA ALA A 293 -7.08 4.58 22.18
C ALA A 293 -5.80 3.98 22.80
N LEU A 294 -4.67 4.06 22.09
CA LEU A 294 -3.36 3.61 22.56
C LEU A 294 -2.67 4.60 23.52
N GLY A 295 -3.28 5.76 23.78
CA GLY A 295 -2.75 6.76 24.71
C GLY A 295 -1.73 7.72 24.08
N ALA A 296 -1.81 7.98 22.78
CA ALA A 296 -0.98 8.99 22.12
C ALA A 296 -1.24 10.40 22.66
N ASP A 297 -0.18 11.20 22.75
CA ASP A 297 -0.29 12.60 23.11
C ASP A 297 -0.99 13.39 21.98
N PHE A 298 -1.95 14.25 22.33
CA PHE A 298 -2.74 14.97 21.35
C PHE A 298 -1.92 15.99 20.56
N GLU A 299 -0.90 16.61 21.16
CA GLU A 299 -0.07 17.58 20.45
C GLU A 299 0.91 16.89 19.50
N ALA A 300 1.51 15.78 19.94
CA ALA A 300 2.30 14.90 19.11
C ALA A 300 1.49 14.37 17.91
N LEU A 301 0.24 13.96 18.12
CA LEU A 301 -0.68 13.56 17.07
C LEU A 301 -0.90 14.69 16.06
N ARG A 302 -1.23 15.90 16.52
CA ARG A 302 -1.43 17.07 15.63
C ARG A 302 -0.21 17.34 14.77
N ARG A 303 0.96 17.43 15.40
CA ARG A 303 2.23 17.67 14.71
C ARG A 303 2.52 16.58 13.69
N ALA A 304 2.42 15.31 14.09
CA ALA A 304 2.68 14.18 13.21
C ALA A 304 1.75 14.17 11.99
N VAL A 305 0.46 14.49 12.14
CA VAL A 305 -0.47 14.59 11.01
C VAL A 305 -0.13 15.74 10.07
N ARG A 306 0.20 16.94 10.61
CA ARG A 306 0.58 18.12 9.80
C ARG A 306 1.86 17.90 9.00
N GLU A 307 2.81 17.16 9.57
CA GLU A 307 4.12 16.88 8.95
C GLU A 307 4.11 15.62 8.08
N PHE A 308 3.04 14.81 8.14
CA PHE A 308 2.99 13.54 7.43
C PHE A 308 2.98 13.75 5.92
N LYS A 309 4.01 13.24 5.26
CA LYS A 309 4.06 13.14 3.80
C LYS A 309 3.43 11.85 3.35
N ALA A 310 2.75 11.89 2.21
CA ALA A 310 2.21 10.70 1.58
C ALA A 310 3.28 9.61 1.43
N VAL A 311 2.88 8.35 1.56
CA VAL A 311 3.77 7.22 1.34
C VAL A 311 4.26 7.26 -0.11
N GLU A 312 5.55 6.95 -0.32
CA GLU A 312 6.16 6.98 -1.65
C GLU A 312 5.30 6.19 -2.67
N HIS A 313 5.07 6.79 -3.84
CA HIS A 313 4.24 6.24 -4.92
C HIS A 313 2.74 6.09 -4.61
N ARG A 314 2.21 6.71 -3.55
CA ARG A 314 0.77 6.74 -3.21
C ARG A 314 0.25 8.17 -3.14
N LEU A 315 -0.23 8.69 -4.26
CA LEU A 315 -0.63 10.10 -4.42
C LEU A 315 0.43 11.07 -3.85
N GLU A 316 1.70 10.73 -4.05
CA GLU A 316 2.86 11.43 -3.51
C GLU A 316 3.04 12.75 -4.28
N PHE A 317 2.96 13.88 -3.58
CA PHE A 317 3.35 15.16 -4.16
C PHE A 317 4.87 15.15 -4.38
N VAL A 318 5.28 15.29 -5.65
CA VAL A 318 6.69 15.29 -6.05
C VAL A 318 7.26 16.70 -6.02
N ARG A 319 6.66 17.61 -6.80
CA ARG A 319 7.13 18.98 -6.98
C ARG A 319 6.07 19.83 -7.70
N GLU A 320 6.19 21.14 -7.58
CA GLU A 320 5.53 22.11 -8.46
C GLU A 320 6.54 22.74 -9.43
N VAL A 321 6.23 22.77 -10.73
CA VAL A 321 7.06 23.40 -11.76
C VAL A 321 6.19 24.36 -12.59
N ARG A 322 6.55 25.65 -12.61
CA ARG A 322 5.80 26.71 -13.32
C ARG A 322 4.30 26.76 -12.97
N GLY A 323 3.93 26.50 -11.71
CA GLY A 323 2.53 26.48 -11.28
C GLY A 323 1.81 25.15 -11.52
N VAL A 324 2.46 24.14 -12.09
CA VAL A 324 1.89 22.81 -12.34
C VAL A 324 2.37 21.83 -11.27
N GLU A 325 1.44 21.16 -10.61
CA GLU A 325 1.76 20.19 -9.55
C GLU A 325 1.90 18.77 -10.10
N PHE A 326 2.92 18.04 -9.65
CA PHE A 326 3.19 16.67 -10.08
C PHE A 326 2.93 15.68 -8.95
N PHE A 327 2.07 14.69 -9.22
CA PHE A 327 1.71 13.63 -8.27
C PHE A 327 2.10 12.24 -8.79
N ASN A 328 2.82 11.50 -7.96
CA ASN A 328 3.24 10.14 -8.19
C ASN A 328 2.31 9.15 -7.47
N ASP A 329 1.48 8.47 -8.22
CA ASP A 329 0.63 7.38 -7.75
C ASP A 329 0.92 6.07 -8.51
N SER A 330 2.21 5.79 -8.75
CA SER A 330 2.64 4.59 -9.49
C SER A 330 2.14 3.26 -8.88
N LYS A 331 1.77 3.25 -7.58
CA LYS A 331 1.18 2.08 -6.91
C LYS A 331 -0.25 1.77 -7.37
N ALA A 332 -0.96 2.70 -8.03
CA ALA A 332 -2.28 2.47 -8.61
C ALA A 332 -2.22 1.55 -9.84
N THR A 333 -2.01 0.26 -9.57
CA THR A 333 -1.90 -0.81 -10.58
C THR A 333 -3.24 -1.49 -10.89
N SER A 334 -4.36 -0.85 -10.54
CA SER A 334 -5.72 -1.27 -10.84
C SER A 334 -6.61 -0.07 -11.17
N VAL A 335 -7.70 -0.34 -11.88
CA VAL A 335 -8.70 0.66 -12.29
C VAL A 335 -9.30 1.36 -11.06
N ASP A 336 -9.64 0.62 -10.01
CA ASP A 336 -10.21 1.18 -8.78
C ASP A 336 -9.22 2.06 -8.01
N ALA A 337 -7.93 1.68 -8.00
CA ALA A 337 -6.90 2.50 -7.37
C ALA A 337 -6.74 3.83 -8.12
N ALA A 338 -6.76 3.79 -9.45
CA ALA A 338 -6.67 5.00 -10.26
C ALA A 338 -7.91 5.88 -10.15
N ALA A 339 -9.10 5.28 -10.07
CA ALA A 339 -10.35 5.97 -9.78
C ALA A 339 -10.27 6.71 -8.44
N ASN A 340 -9.82 6.01 -7.39
CA ASN A 340 -9.68 6.60 -6.07
C ASN A 340 -8.68 7.78 -6.07
N ALA A 341 -7.54 7.64 -6.73
CA ALA A 341 -6.56 8.72 -6.86
C ALA A 341 -7.11 9.93 -7.62
N LEU A 342 -7.80 9.69 -8.73
CA LEU A 342 -8.46 10.74 -9.51
C LEU A 342 -9.56 11.45 -8.71
N SER A 343 -10.17 10.79 -7.71
CA SER A 343 -11.15 11.41 -6.79
C SER A 343 -10.57 12.50 -5.89
N ALA A 344 -9.24 12.57 -5.76
CA ALA A 344 -8.57 13.60 -4.96
C ALA A 344 -8.48 14.98 -5.65
N PHE A 345 -8.90 15.07 -6.92
CA PHE A 345 -8.80 16.29 -7.72
C PHE A 345 -10.16 16.63 -8.33
N ASP A 346 -10.50 17.93 -8.36
CA ASP A 346 -11.78 18.39 -8.88
C ASP A 346 -11.75 18.64 -10.39
N ARG A 347 -10.64 19.21 -10.90
CA ARG A 347 -10.43 19.55 -12.33
C ARG A 347 -8.95 19.76 -12.66
N GLY A 348 -8.65 19.96 -13.95
CA GLY A 348 -7.32 20.35 -14.43
C GLY A 348 -6.30 19.21 -14.45
N VAL A 349 -6.76 17.96 -14.53
CA VAL A 349 -5.86 16.80 -14.41
C VAL A 349 -5.33 16.36 -15.79
N HIS A 350 -4.02 16.26 -15.91
CA HIS A 350 -3.27 15.59 -16.96
C HIS A 350 -2.93 14.18 -16.46
N LEU A 351 -3.70 13.17 -16.88
CA LEU A 351 -3.66 11.82 -16.30
C LEU A 351 -2.86 10.87 -17.18
N ILE A 352 -1.82 10.24 -16.61
CA ILE A 352 -1.01 9.23 -17.28
C ILE A 352 -1.56 7.83 -16.93
N LEU A 353 -2.01 7.09 -17.94
CA LEU A 353 -2.54 5.72 -17.85
C LEU A 353 -1.70 4.74 -18.67
N GLY A 354 -1.61 3.50 -18.22
CA GLY A 354 -1.08 2.39 -19.01
C GLY A 354 0.08 1.62 -18.37
N GLY A 355 0.54 0.61 -19.10
CA GLY A 355 1.41 -0.46 -18.61
C GLY A 355 0.90 -1.84 -19.02
N LYS A 356 1.26 -2.89 -18.26
CA LYS A 356 0.76 -4.26 -18.46
C LYS A 356 -0.65 -4.43 -17.91
N ASP A 357 -1.57 -4.75 -18.81
CA ASP A 357 -2.97 -5.01 -18.50
C ASP A 357 -3.15 -6.24 -17.60
N LYS A 358 -4.11 -6.17 -16.67
CA LYS A 358 -4.50 -7.25 -15.76
C LYS A 358 -5.86 -7.87 -16.11
N GLY A 359 -6.51 -7.41 -17.18
CA GLY A 359 -7.76 -7.98 -17.67
C GLY A 359 -9.03 -7.27 -17.20
N ALA A 360 -8.95 -6.39 -16.19
CA ALA A 360 -10.08 -5.60 -15.71
C ALA A 360 -10.60 -4.60 -16.76
N PRO A 361 -11.91 -4.26 -16.76
CA PRO A 361 -12.45 -3.23 -17.65
C PRO A 361 -12.07 -1.82 -17.16
N TYR A 362 -11.65 -0.94 -18.07
CA TYR A 362 -11.36 0.46 -17.82
C TYR A 362 -12.60 1.36 -17.91
N ALA A 363 -13.69 0.86 -18.51
CA ALA A 363 -14.95 1.57 -18.69
C ALA A 363 -15.49 2.29 -17.42
N PRO A 364 -15.33 1.77 -16.19
CA PRO A 364 -15.75 2.48 -14.98
C PRO A 364 -15.10 3.86 -14.79
N LEU A 365 -13.89 4.09 -15.31
CA LEU A 365 -13.21 5.39 -15.19
C LEU A 365 -13.88 6.50 -16.00
N ARG A 366 -14.64 6.16 -17.06
CA ARG A 366 -15.18 7.16 -18.00
C ARG A 366 -15.90 8.31 -17.32
N ARG A 367 -16.76 8.02 -16.35
CA ARG A 367 -17.54 9.02 -15.61
C ARG A 367 -16.69 9.96 -14.76
N MET A 368 -15.48 9.53 -14.38
CA MET A 368 -14.57 10.32 -13.56
C MET A 368 -13.65 11.22 -14.39
N LEU A 369 -13.53 10.94 -15.69
CA LEU A 369 -12.69 11.72 -16.60
C LEU A 369 -13.39 13.01 -17.03
N GLU A 370 -14.68 12.92 -17.32
CA GLU A 370 -15.47 14.02 -17.88
C GLU A 370 -15.47 15.24 -16.94
N GLY A 371 -15.07 16.40 -17.47
CA GLY A 371 -14.98 17.67 -16.72
C GLY A 371 -13.81 17.76 -15.73
N ARG A 372 -13.10 16.66 -15.46
CA ARG A 372 -11.98 16.61 -14.50
C ARG A 372 -10.63 16.50 -15.17
N VAL A 373 -10.53 15.66 -16.19
CA VAL A 373 -9.29 15.36 -16.92
C VAL A 373 -9.25 16.17 -18.20
N ARG A 374 -8.17 16.93 -18.39
CA ARG A 374 -7.90 17.67 -19.63
C ARG A 374 -7.40 16.74 -20.72
N TYR A 375 -6.40 15.93 -20.38
CA TYR A 375 -5.72 15.02 -21.30
C TYR A 375 -5.41 13.68 -20.63
N LEU A 376 -5.54 12.61 -21.41
CA LEU A 376 -5.05 11.27 -21.10
C LEU A 376 -3.77 10.98 -21.87
N TYR A 377 -2.73 10.57 -21.15
CA TYR A 377 -1.45 10.16 -21.75
C TYR A 377 -1.31 8.65 -21.62
N LEU A 378 -1.34 7.94 -22.73
CA LEU A 378 -1.34 6.48 -22.78
C LEU A 378 0.07 5.94 -22.98
N ILE A 379 0.52 5.09 -22.06
CA ILE A 379 1.83 4.43 -22.08
C ILE A 379 1.70 2.89 -22.09
N GLY A 380 2.75 2.22 -22.53
CA GLY A 380 2.88 0.77 -22.39
C GLY A 380 1.89 -0.07 -23.20
N ALA A 381 1.88 -1.37 -22.93
CA ALA A 381 1.20 -2.38 -23.74
C ALA A 381 -0.33 -2.26 -23.74
N ALA A 382 -0.93 -1.73 -22.66
CA ALA A 382 -2.37 -1.57 -22.53
C ALA A 382 -2.95 -0.37 -23.29
N ALA A 383 -2.12 0.50 -23.88
CA ALA A 383 -2.55 1.78 -24.46
C ALA A 383 -3.73 1.64 -25.43
N GLU A 384 -3.68 0.69 -26.38
CA GLU A 384 -4.77 0.49 -27.36
C GLU A 384 -6.08 -0.01 -26.75
N ARG A 385 -5.99 -0.83 -25.70
CA ARG A 385 -7.20 -1.30 -24.99
C ARG A 385 -7.83 -0.14 -24.21
N ILE A 386 -7.01 0.65 -23.52
CA ILE A 386 -7.46 1.82 -22.76
C ILE A 386 -8.10 2.85 -23.69
N ALA A 387 -7.44 3.16 -24.81
CA ALA A 387 -7.94 4.09 -25.82
C ALA A 387 -9.34 3.70 -26.33
N ARG A 388 -9.54 2.42 -26.67
CA ARG A 388 -10.83 1.91 -27.13
C ARG A 388 -11.91 2.01 -26.05
N GLN A 389 -11.62 1.59 -24.82
CA GLN A 389 -12.63 1.56 -23.76
C GLN A 389 -12.99 2.94 -23.22
N LEU A 390 -12.05 3.89 -23.27
CA LEU A 390 -12.24 5.27 -22.80
C LEU A 390 -12.56 6.26 -23.93
N ALA A 391 -12.71 5.78 -25.17
CA ALA A 391 -12.92 6.62 -26.35
C ALA A 391 -14.03 7.66 -26.13
N GLY A 392 -13.73 8.94 -26.38
CA GLY A 392 -14.66 10.05 -26.19
C GLY A 392 -14.84 10.54 -24.75
N ALA A 393 -14.12 9.98 -23.76
CA ALA A 393 -14.21 10.43 -22.36
C ALA A 393 -13.28 11.61 -22.02
N ALA A 394 -12.16 11.76 -22.75
CA ALA A 394 -11.21 12.87 -22.67
C ALA A 394 -10.33 12.87 -23.93
N GLU A 395 -9.63 13.97 -24.21
CA GLU A 395 -8.63 14.02 -25.27
C GLU A 395 -7.45 13.09 -24.92
N MET A 396 -6.98 12.30 -25.88
CA MET A 396 -5.97 11.26 -25.63
C MET A 396 -4.73 11.43 -26.49
N ILE A 397 -3.57 11.27 -25.86
CA ILE A 397 -2.25 11.29 -26.49
C ILE A 397 -1.60 9.93 -26.27
N ARG A 398 -1.29 9.24 -27.38
CA ARG A 398 -0.51 7.99 -27.36
C ARG A 398 0.97 8.32 -27.19
N ALA A 399 1.41 8.38 -25.94
CA ALA A 399 2.78 8.75 -25.61
C ALA A 399 3.77 7.59 -25.75
N GLY A 400 3.30 6.35 -25.62
CA GLY A 400 4.12 5.14 -25.67
C GLY A 400 4.96 4.95 -24.40
N GLU A 401 5.76 5.94 -24.05
CA GLU A 401 6.67 5.92 -22.90
C GLU A 401 6.39 7.06 -21.91
N LEU A 402 6.87 6.87 -20.68
CA LEU A 402 6.63 7.79 -19.56
C LEU A 402 7.29 9.17 -19.75
N GLU A 403 8.51 9.23 -20.31
CA GLU A 403 9.17 10.52 -20.58
C GLU A 403 8.38 11.36 -21.59
N THR A 404 7.95 10.75 -22.70
CA THR A 404 7.11 11.41 -23.70
C THR A 404 5.79 11.89 -23.09
N ALA A 405 5.13 11.06 -22.28
CA ALA A 405 3.90 11.42 -21.61
C ALA A 405 4.08 12.65 -20.71
N LEU A 406 5.17 12.68 -19.93
CA LEU A 406 5.46 13.76 -19.00
C LEU A 406 5.80 15.07 -19.73
N ARG A 407 6.58 15.00 -20.82
CA ARG A 407 6.93 16.17 -21.63
C ARG A 407 5.71 16.78 -22.29
N GLU A 408 4.83 15.96 -22.88
CA GLU A 408 3.59 16.46 -23.48
C GLU A 408 2.62 16.98 -22.42
N ALA A 409 2.54 16.34 -21.25
CA ALA A 409 1.75 16.84 -20.12
C ALA A 409 2.23 18.22 -19.66
N PHE A 410 3.52 18.39 -19.45
CA PHE A 410 4.09 19.66 -19.01
C PHE A 410 3.96 20.76 -20.06
N ARG A 411 4.05 20.43 -21.37
CA ARG A 411 3.87 21.39 -22.46
C ARG A 411 2.44 21.94 -22.55
N LEU A 412 1.45 21.10 -22.25
CA LEU A 412 0.03 21.43 -22.37
C LEU A 412 -0.59 21.96 -21.07
N ALA A 413 0.03 21.70 -19.92
CA ALA A 413 -0.49 22.10 -18.62
C ALA A 413 -0.37 23.61 -18.37
N GLU A 414 -1.39 24.18 -17.74
CA GLU A 414 -1.45 25.58 -17.33
C GLU A 414 -1.16 25.72 -15.83
N PRO A 415 -0.72 26.88 -15.33
CA PRO A 415 -0.61 27.12 -13.89
C PRO A 415 -1.93 26.80 -13.15
N GLY A 416 -1.84 25.97 -12.11
CA GLY A 416 -2.98 25.43 -11.37
C GLY A 416 -3.44 24.05 -11.83
N ASP A 417 -2.94 23.54 -12.97
CA ASP A 417 -3.18 22.16 -13.40
C ASP A 417 -2.30 21.16 -12.64
N VAL A 418 -2.70 19.88 -12.74
CA VAL A 418 -2.05 18.76 -12.08
C VAL A 418 -1.63 17.70 -13.09
N VAL A 419 -0.39 17.23 -13.02
CA VAL A 419 0.07 16.03 -13.73
C VAL A 419 0.07 14.84 -12.77
N LEU A 420 -0.78 13.85 -13.06
CA LEU A 420 -0.99 12.67 -12.22
C LEU A 420 -0.53 11.39 -12.93
N LEU A 421 0.51 10.74 -12.38
CA LEU A 421 0.82 9.36 -12.74
C LEU A 421 -0.05 8.41 -11.91
N SER A 422 -1.08 7.83 -12.53
CA SER A 422 -1.99 6.88 -11.87
C SER A 422 -2.38 5.76 -12.86
N PRO A 423 -1.48 4.82 -13.13
CA PRO A 423 -1.44 4.07 -14.39
C PRO A 423 -2.58 3.08 -14.62
N ALA A 424 -3.33 2.68 -13.59
CA ALA A 424 -4.35 1.61 -13.62
C ALA A 424 -3.84 0.21 -14.04
N CYS A 425 -2.54 0.08 -14.34
CA CYS A 425 -1.90 -1.12 -14.88
C CYS A 425 -0.66 -1.55 -14.07
N ALA A 426 -0.28 -2.82 -14.19
CA ALA A 426 1.04 -3.28 -13.74
C ALA A 426 2.16 -2.60 -14.55
N SER A 427 3.39 -2.63 -14.04
CA SER A 427 4.54 -1.92 -14.62
C SER A 427 5.48 -2.80 -15.45
N PHE A 428 5.29 -4.12 -15.43
CA PHE A 428 6.25 -5.13 -15.90
C PHE A 428 6.52 -5.14 -17.41
N ASP A 429 5.81 -4.35 -18.20
CA ASP A 429 6.05 -4.20 -19.63
C ASP A 429 7.20 -3.23 -19.93
N GLN A 430 7.38 -2.19 -19.10
CA GLN A 430 8.39 -1.13 -19.32
C GLN A 430 9.33 -0.94 -18.13
N PHE A 431 9.04 -1.54 -16.97
CA PHE A 431 9.77 -1.32 -15.71
C PHE A 431 9.92 -2.60 -14.90
N LYS A 432 10.94 -2.64 -14.03
CA LYS A 432 11.20 -3.77 -13.10
C LYS A 432 10.03 -4.02 -12.15
N ASP A 433 9.51 -2.96 -11.56
CA ASP A 433 8.40 -2.94 -10.60
C ASP A 433 7.76 -1.53 -10.59
N TYR A 434 6.73 -1.33 -9.76
CA TYR A 434 6.03 -0.05 -9.72
C TYR A 434 6.86 1.00 -8.99
N GLU A 435 7.74 0.61 -8.08
CA GLU A 435 8.67 1.50 -7.40
C GLU A 435 9.68 2.09 -8.40
N HIS A 436 10.21 1.27 -9.31
CA HIS A 436 11.09 1.69 -10.40
C HIS A 436 10.37 2.68 -11.31
N ARG A 437 9.13 2.40 -11.74
CA ARG A 437 8.32 3.35 -12.50
C ARG A 437 8.10 4.68 -11.76
N GLY A 438 7.82 4.62 -10.46
CA GLY A 438 7.61 5.79 -9.63
C GLY A 438 8.88 6.61 -9.39
N ARG A 439 10.05 5.97 -9.28
CA ARG A 439 11.36 6.64 -9.22
C ARG A 439 11.71 7.31 -10.55
N VAL A 440 11.52 6.63 -11.67
CA VAL A 440 11.72 7.21 -13.00
C VAL A 440 10.83 8.44 -13.21
N PHE A 441 9.56 8.39 -12.77
CA PHE A 441 8.69 9.57 -12.80
C PHE A 441 9.28 10.76 -12.04
N LYS A 442 9.76 10.53 -10.81
CA LYS A 442 10.38 11.58 -9.97
C LYS A 442 11.64 12.16 -10.61
N GLU A 443 12.50 11.31 -11.16
CA GLU A 443 13.72 11.72 -11.86
C GLU A 443 13.40 12.59 -13.09
N LEU A 444 12.39 12.20 -13.87
CA LEU A 444 11.94 12.96 -15.04
C LEU A 444 11.31 14.30 -14.66
N VAL A 445 10.53 14.37 -13.58
CA VAL A 445 9.98 15.64 -13.05
C VAL A 445 11.11 16.56 -12.59
N GLU A 446 12.14 16.03 -11.93
CA GLU A 446 13.31 16.81 -11.51
C GLU A 446 14.09 17.35 -12.71
N LYS A 447 14.29 16.53 -13.74
CA LYS A 447 14.91 16.96 -15.00
C LYS A 447 14.11 18.09 -15.67
N LEU A 448 12.78 17.99 -15.72
CA LEU A 448 11.92 19.06 -16.24
C LEU A 448 12.03 20.36 -15.42
N ALA A 449 12.14 20.25 -14.08
CA ALA A 449 12.32 21.40 -13.22
C ALA A 449 13.65 22.12 -13.49
N GLN A 450 14.73 21.36 -13.70
CA GLN A 450 16.05 21.89 -14.05
C GLN A 450 16.04 22.57 -15.43
N GLU A 451 15.48 21.90 -16.45
CA GLU A 451 15.31 22.47 -17.81
C GLU A 451 14.50 23.77 -17.76
N ALA A 452 13.41 23.81 -16.99
CA ALA A 452 12.56 24.99 -16.84
C ALA A 452 13.22 26.14 -16.09
N ALA A 453 14.15 25.85 -15.17
CA ALA A 453 14.94 26.84 -14.45
C ALA A 453 15.99 27.49 -15.35
N VAL A 454 16.72 26.70 -16.16
CA VAL A 454 17.72 27.21 -17.13
C VAL A 454 17.07 28.16 -18.14
N GLN A 455 15.91 27.77 -18.70
CA GLN A 455 15.17 28.63 -19.62
C GLN A 455 14.71 29.97 -18.99
N ARG A 456 14.46 30.03 -17.68
CA ARG A 456 14.15 31.30 -16.99
C ARG A 456 15.39 32.20 -16.87
N VAL A 457 16.57 31.63 -16.67
CA VAL A 457 17.83 32.38 -16.59
C VAL A 457 18.18 32.95 -17.97
N GLU A 458 18.13 32.13 -19.01
CA GLU A 458 18.42 32.56 -20.40
C GLU A 458 17.43 33.59 -20.93
N SER A 459 16.16 33.54 -20.50
CA SER A 459 15.14 34.54 -20.88
C SER A 459 15.14 35.82 -20.02
N SER A 460 15.95 35.87 -18.97
CA SER A 460 16.09 37.05 -18.08
C SER A 460 17.43 37.78 -18.23
N GLU A 461 18.36 37.29 -19.06
CA GLU A 461 19.54 38.06 -19.45
C GLU A 461 19.14 39.21 -20.39
N PRO A 462 19.51 40.47 -20.08
CA PRO A 462 19.23 41.59 -20.98
C PRO A 462 20.05 41.42 -22.26
N VAL A 463 19.36 41.32 -23.39
CA VAL A 463 19.97 41.44 -24.72
C VAL A 463 20.63 42.83 -24.78
N VAL A 464 21.95 42.87 -24.60
CA VAL A 464 22.75 44.06 -24.87
C VAL A 464 22.67 44.28 -26.38
N LYS A 465 21.82 45.23 -26.80
CA LYS A 465 21.88 45.75 -28.16
C LYS A 465 23.20 46.49 -28.31
N GLU A 466 24.18 45.85 -28.93
CA GLU A 466 25.34 46.54 -29.47
C GLU A 466 24.84 47.58 -30.49
N SER A 467 24.90 48.84 -30.09
CA SER A 467 24.70 49.97 -30.98
C SER A 467 25.89 50.03 -31.92
N ASN A 468 25.68 49.60 -33.16
CA ASN A 468 26.64 49.77 -34.25
C ASN A 468 26.68 51.27 -34.65
N PRO A 469 27.82 51.99 -34.51
CA PRO A 469 27.97 53.31 -35.09
C PRO A 469 28.48 53.17 -36.53
N PHE A 470 28.13 54.14 -37.39
CA PHE A 470 28.50 54.30 -38.81
C PHE A 470 27.51 53.76 -39.86
N GLY A 471 26.98 54.70 -40.67
CA GLY A 471 26.47 54.40 -42.01
C GLY A 471 25.22 55.16 -42.45
N SER A 472 25.31 56.48 -42.63
CA SER A 472 24.37 57.31 -43.40
C SER A 472 24.29 56.87 -44.88
N PHE A 473 23.11 56.89 -45.52
CA PHE A 473 22.79 57.69 -46.72
C PHE A 473 21.37 57.42 -47.29
N GLU A 474 20.66 58.54 -47.49
CA GLU A 474 19.69 58.95 -48.54
C GLU A 474 18.32 58.28 -48.82
N LEU A 475 17.35 59.20 -48.94
CA LEU A 475 15.96 59.09 -49.38
C LEU A 475 15.81 58.84 -50.88
N VAL A 476 14.87 57.96 -51.26
CA VAL A 476 13.99 58.16 -52.43
C VAL A 476 12.62 57.50 -52.17
N SER A 477 11.54 58.26 -52.30
CA SER A 477 10.19 57.79 -52.68
C SER A 477 9.81 58.54 -53.96
N PRO A 478 9.03 57.96 -54.89
CA PRO A 478 7.56 58.07 -54.75
C PRO A 478 6.75 56.92 -55.39
N GLY A 479 5.45 56.85 -55.08
CA GLY A 479 4.48 56.10 -55.89
C GLY A 479 3.17 55.76 -55.17
N VAL A 480 2.23 56.70 -55.18
CA VAL A 480 0.80 56.51 -54.82
C VAL A 480 0.05 56.07 -56.07
N GLU A 481 -0.84 55.07 -55.96
CA GLU A 481 -2.03 54.99 -56.81
C GLU A 481 -3.17 54.25 -56.08
N THR A 482 -4.39 54.58 -56.49
CA THR A 482 -5.59 54.72 -55.66
C THR A 482 -6.69 53.70 -55.98
N ALA A 483 -7.52 53.44 -54.95
CA ALA A 483 -8.99 53.27 -54.98
C ALA A 483 -9.66 52.17 -55.84
N GLY A 484 -10.52 51.38 -55.17
CA GLY A 484 -11.54 50.53 -55.81
C GLY A 484 -12.47 49.88 -54.79
N THR A 485 -13.57 50.56 -54.48
CA THR A 485 -14.63 50.18 -53.52
C THR A 485 -15.77 49.38 -54.19
N ILE A 486 -16.63 48.72 -53.38
CA ILE A 486 -18.09 48.41 -53.53
C ILE A 486 -18.44 46.93 -53.88
N PRO A 487 -19.52 46.27 -53.34
CA PRO A 487 -20.23 46.37 -52.05
C PRO A 487 -20.58 45.01 -51.36
N SER A 488 -21.12 45.13 -50.14
CA SER A 488 -21.91 44.17 -49.34
C SER A 488 -23.36 43.96 -49.83
N THR A 489 -23.93 42.75 -49.69
CA THR A 489 -25.22 42.44 -48.99
C THR A 489 -25.62 40.93 -49.08
N PRO A 490 -26.43 40.39 -48.13
CA PRO A 490 -26.72 38.94 -47.90
C PRO A 490 -28.21 38.59 -48.24
N PRO A 491 -28.90 37.56 -47.67
CA PRO A 491 -28.67 36.11 -47.39
C PRO A 491 -29.70 35.23 -48.21
N PRO A 492 -30.13 33.98 -47.86
CA PRO A 492 -31.03 33.72 -46.72
C PRO A 492 -30.88 32.37 -45.96
N THR A 493 -31.46 32.38 -44.77
CA THR A 493 -31.79 31.29 -43.83
C THR A 493 -32.84 30.30 -44.36
N ALA A 494 -32.75 29.02 -43.94
CA ALA A 494 -33.92 28.12 -43.82
C ALA A 494 -33.61 26.93 -42.86
N GLU A 495 -34.40 26.82 -41.80
CA GLU A 495 -34.76 25.58 -41.07
C GLU A 495 -36.30 25.41 -41.24
N PRO A 496 -36.94 24.33 -40.75
CA PRO A 496 -36.67 22.89 -40.88
C PRO A 496 -37.91 22.14 -41.45
N VAL A 497 -37.78 20.89 -41.90
CA VAL A 497 -38.95 20.03 -42.21
C VAL A 497 -38.67 18.57 -41.82
N ALA A 498 -39.49 18.05 -40.90
CA ALA A 498 -39.88 16.64 -40.81
C ALA A 498 -41.28 16.50 -41.44
N PRO A 499 -41.70 15.32 -41.95
CA PRO A 499 -42.48 14.42 -41.09
C PRO A 499 -42.40 12.90 -41.38
N GLU A 500 -42.81 12.14 -40.35
CA GLU A 500 -43.64 10.90 -40.33
C GLU A 500 -43.14 9.51 -40.80
N GLU A 501 -43.02 8.65 -39.78
CA GLU A 501 -43.57 7.29 -39.60
C GLU A 501 -43.99 6.42 -40.80
N LEU A 502 -43.51 5.17 -40.80
CA LEU A 502 -44.36 4.01 -41.10
C LEU A 502 -43.86 2.72 -40.42
N ILE A 503 -44.79 2.15 -39.66
CA ILE A 503 -44.79 0.87 -38.95
C ILE A 503 -44.90 -0.29 -39.97
N ALA A 504 -44.17 -1.39 -39.74
CA ALA A 504 -44.66 -2.75 -40.04
C ALA A 504 -43.83 -3.83 -39.32
N GLU A 505 -44.50 -4.51 -38.39
CA GLU A 505 -44.12 -5.81 -37.82
C GLU A 505 -44.23 -6.95 -38.85
N ALA A 506 -43.45 -8.03 -38.70
CA ALA A 506 -43.99 -9.40 -38.52
C ALA A 506 -42.92 -10.52 -38.64
N ARG A 507 -42.75 -11.23 -37.51
CA ARG A 507 -42.78 -12.69 -37.32
C ARG A 507 -41.93 -13.65 -38.19
N ALA A 508 -40.96 -14.26 -37.50
CA ALA A 508 -40.74 -15.71 -37.25
C ALA A 508 -41.15 -16.76 -38.30
N THR A 509 -40.19 -17.63 -38.65
CA THR A 509 -40.30 -19.11 -38.69
C THR A 509 -38.93 -19.79 -38.83
N THR A 510 -38.66 -20.79 -37.99
CA THR A 510 -37.72 -21.92 -38.19
C THR A 510 -38.35 -23.00 -39.10
N PRO A 511 -37.60 -23.95 -39.71
CA PRO A 511 -37.25 -25.23 -39.03
C PRO A 511 -35.90 -25.89 -39.43
N GLU A 512 -35.41 -26.77 -38.53
CA GLU A 512 -34.82 -28.14 -38.69
C GLU A 512 -34.05 -28.50 -39.99
N ASP A 513 -32.95 -29.24 -40.08
CA ASP A 513 -32.24 -30.22 -39.25
C ASP A 513 -30.82 -30.42 -39.84
N ALA A 514 -29.83 -30.81 -39.02
CA ALA A 514 -28.77 -31.82 -39.31
C ALA A 514 -27.45 -31.56 -38.57
N GLU A 515 -27.24 -32.33 -37.49
CA GLU A 515 -25.93 -32.70 -36.93
C GLU A 515 -25.23 -33.75 -37.84
N PRO A 516 -23.89 -33.98 -37.80
CA PRO A 516 -23.20 -34.47 -36.59
C PRO A 516 -21.75 -34.02 -36.31
N ALA A 517 -21.41 -34.11 -35.02
CA ALA A 517 -20.17 -34.48 -34.31
C ALA A 517 -18.75 -34.33 -34.92
N ALA A 518 -17.85 -33.85 -34.04
CA ALA A 518 -16.41 -33.59 -34.16
C ALA A 518 -15.50 -34.83 -34.36
N PRO A 519 -14.19 -34.58 -34.58
CA PRO A 519 -13.19 -35.30 -33.82
C PRO A 519 -12.18 -34.40 -33.09
N THR A 520 -11.85 -34.87 -31.89
CA THR A 520 -10.75 -34.53 -30.99
C THR A 520 -9.37 -34.63 -31.65
N MET A 521 -8.46 -33.70 -31.33
CA MET A 521 -7.01 -33.88 -31.54
C MET A 521 -6.26 -33.75 -30.21
N GLU A 522 -5.48 -34.78 -29.88
CA GLU A 522 -4.55 -34.86 -28.76
C GLU A 522 -3.33 -33.93 -28.95
N PRO A 523 -2.71 -33.45 -27.85
CA PRO A 523 -1.47 -32.70 -27.92
C PRO A 523 -0.27 -33.64 -28.18
N ARG A 524 0.46 -33.38 -29.26
CA ARG A 524 1.74 -34.01 -29.58
C ARG A 524 2.81 -33.60 -28.57
N GLU A 525 3.49 -34.59 -27.99
CA GLU A 525 4.75 -34.45 -27.26
C GLU A 525 5.84 -33.84 -28.15
N LEU A 526 6.48 -32.76 -27.68
CA LEU A 526 7.73 -32.25 -28.22
C LEU A 526 8.84 -32.57 -27.21
N LEU A 527 9.46 -33.74 -27.39
CA LEU A 527 10.71 -34.13 -26.75
C LEU A 527 11.86 -33.32 -27.32
N TYR A 528 12.43 -32.41 -26.54
CA TYR A 528 13.76 -31.85 -26.79
C TYR A 528 14.77 -32.60 -25.91
N VAL A 529 15.55 -33.47 -26.54
CA VAL A 529 16.71 -34.14 -25.95
C VAL A 529 17.91 -33.22 -26.13
N TYR A 530 18.57 -32.83 -25.04
CA TYR A 530 19.94 -32.33 -25.07
C TYR A 530 20.85 -33.40 -24.47
N GLU A 531 21.62 -34.06 -25.33
CA GLU A 531 22.85 -34.75 -24.93
C GLU A 531 23.91 -33.68 -24.65
N VAL A 532 24.50 -33.71 -23.46
CA VAL A 532 25.75 -33.01 -23.17
C VAL A 532 26.81 -34.07 -22.90
N ALA A 533 27.81 -34.05 -23.76
CA ALA A 533 28.98 -34.91 -23.74
C ALA A 533 29.77 -34.76 -22.44
N ALA A 534 30.29 -35.89 -21.97
CA ALA A 534 31.29 -35.98 -20.93
C ALA A 534 32.64 -35.42 -21.43
N GLU A 535 33.26 -34.54 -20.65
CA GLU A 535 34.71 -34.37 -20.66
C GLU A 535 35.22 -34.36 -19.22
N GLU A 536 36.07 -35.36 -18.94
CA GLU A 536 36.92 -35.47 -17.76
C GLU A 536 38.05 -34.42 -17.81
N GLY A 537 38.45 -33.88 -16.65
CA GLY A 537 39.61 -32.98 -16.62
C GLY A 537 40.00 -32.44 -15.25
N ASN A 538 40.77 -33.25 -14.50
CA ASN A 538 41.85 -32.90 -13.57
C ASN A 538 41.77 -31.65 -12.66
N TYR A 539 41.76 -31.92 -11.35
CA TYR A 539 42.34 -31.07 -10.30
C TYR A 539 43.86 -30.90 -10.47
N PRO A 540 44.40 -29.78 -9.97
CA PRO A 540 45.57 -29.90 -9.11
C PRO A 540 45.37 -29.27 -7.73
N ASP A 541 45.76 -30.08 -6.76
CA ASP A 541 46.11 -29.77 -5.38
C ASP A 541 47.22 -28.69 -5.31
N SER A 542 47.03 -27.68 -4.48
CA SER A 542 48.14 -26.95 -3.88
C SER A 542 47.68 -26.26 -2.60
N GLY A 543 48.04 -26.88 -1.47
CA GLY A 543 48.05 -26.21 -0.20
C GLY A 543 49.04 -25.04 -0.17
N GLN A 544 48.63 -23.93 0.43
CA GLN A 544 49.54 -23.01 1.07
C GLN A 544 48.94 -22.51 2.38
N VAL A 545 49.66 -22.87 3.44
CA VAL A 545 49.63 -22.30 4.78
C VAL A 545 50.16 -20.87 4.70
N VAL A 546 49.46 -19.90 5.30
CA VAL A 546 50.06 -18.64 5.76
C VAL A 546 49.51 -18.33 7.15
N GLN A 547 50.45 -18.12 8.08
CA GLN A 547 50.25 -17.81 9.49
C GLN A 547 49.89 -16.34 9.71
N GLU A 548 49.13 -16.15 10.79
CA GLU A 548 49.15 -15.10 11.83
C GLU A 548 49.88 -13.76 11.60
N ASP A 549 49.13 -12.68 11.83
CA ASP A 549 49.45 -11.51 12.68
C ASP A 549 48.06 -10.90 13.02
N GLY A 550 47.57 -10.74 14.25
CA GLY A 550 48.19 -10.16 15.43
C GLY A 550 47.68 -8.72 15.59
N PHE A 551 46.64 -8.46 16.39
CA PHE A 551 46.50 -7.25 17.24
C PHE A 551 45.27 -7.34 18.18
N GLU A 552 45.50 -6.86 19.40
CA GLU A 552 44.80 -7.09 20.67
C GLU A 552 43.59 -6.17 20.98
N PRO A 553 42.80 -6.48 22.05
CA PRO A 553 41.48 -5.91 22.31
C PRO A 553 41.50 -4.53 23.01
N PHE A 554 40.46 -3.72 22.75
CA PHE A 554 40.23 -2.44 23.41
C PHE A 554 39.74 -2.65 24.86
N VAL A 555 40.43 -2.01 25.81
CA VAL A 555 40.14 -1.99 27.25
C VAL A 555 39.30 -0.75 27.60
N LEU A 556 38.30 -0.96 28.47
CA LEU A 556 37.56 0.09 29.18
C LEU A 556 38.48 0.84 30.16
N ASP A 557 38.51 2.16 30.09
CA ASP A 557 38.46 3.01 31.30
C ASP A 557 38.13 4.47 30.91
N GLU A 558 37.09 5.03 31.53
CA GLU A 558 37.15 6.28 32.28
C GLU A 558 35.75 6.67 32.77
N MET A 559 35.59 6.52 34.09
CA MET A 559 34.48 7.00 34.89
C MET A 559 34.49 8.53 34.98
N LEU A 560 33.34 9.17 34.75
CA LEU A 560 33.08 10.54 35.18
C LEU A 560 31.98 10.53 36.26
N PRO A 561 32.09 11.36 37.32
CA PRO A 561 31.20 11.34 38.48
C PRO A 561 29.85 12.05 38.22
N PRO A 562 28.83 11.81 39.07
CA PRO A 562 27.48 12.37 38.89
C PRO A 562 27.39 13.80 39.43
N GLU A 563 26.82 14.71 38.63
CA GLU A 563 26.33 15.99 39.12
C GLU A 563 24.85 15.89 39.51
N GLU A 564 24.57 16.46 40.68
CA GLU A 564 23.30 16.52 41.39
C GLU A 564 22.36 17.62 40.83
N LEU A 565 21.06 17.30 40.89
CA LEU A 565 19.88 18.18 41.10
C LEU A 565 19.47 19.17 39.97
N ASP A 566 18.25 19.03 39.47
CA ASP A 566 17.13 19.81 40.02
C ASP A 566 15.76 19.20 39.68
N ASP A 567 14.94 19.06 40.71
CA ASP A 567 13.57 18.55 40.73
C ASP A 567 12.65 19.79 40.72
N GLU A 568 11.85 20.04 39.69
CA GLU A 568 10.60 20.80 39.86
C GLU A 568 9.60 20.67 38.70
N ALA A 569 8.35 20.40 39.11
CA ALA A 569 7.06 20.67 38.44
C ALA A 569 6.47 19.64 37.44
N LEU A 570 5.81 18.63 38.00
CA LEU A 570 4.60 17.99 37.44
C LEU A 570 3.40 18.29 38.37
N PRO A 571 2.23 18.72 37.86
CA PRO A 571 1.01 18.77 38.66
C PRO A 571 -0.06 17.84 38.10
N PHE A 572 -0.24 16.66 38.68
CA PHE A 572 -1.52 15.96 38.70
C PHE A 572 -1.71 15.24 40.04
N GLU A 573 -2.34 15.94 40.99
CA GLU A 573 -2.88 15.36 42.22
C GLU A 573 -4.13 14.53 41.88
N THR A 574 -4.10 13.23 42.16
CA THR A 574 -5.31 12.43 42.34
C THR A 574 -5.70 12.47 43.82
N ARG A 575 -6.81 13.17 44.11
CA ARG A 575 -7.43 13.18 45.43
C ARG A 575 -8.01 11.81 45.75
N GLY A 576 -7.44 11.15 46.76
CA GLY A 576 -8.08 10.03 47.45
C GLY A 576 -9.18 10.51 48.40
N THR A 577 -10.23 9.71 48.55
CA THR A 577 -11.18 9.79 49.67
C THR A 577 -11.40 8.37 50.25
N PRO A 578 -11.70 8.25 51.55
CA PRO A 578 -11.11 7.22 52.40
C PRO A 578 -11.95 5.96 52.56
N ALA A 579 -11.24 4.90 52.96
CA ALA A 579 -11.75 3.61 53.41
C ALA A 579 -12.69 3.73 54.63
N ARG A 580 -13.64 2.80 54.70
CA ARG A 580 -14.31 2.39 55.94
C ARG A 580 -13.92 0.96 56.23
N ASP A 581 -13.25 0.77 57.37
CA ASP A 581 -12.97 -0.51 58.00
C ASP A 581 -14.24 -1.28 58.36
N ARG A 582 -14.14 -2.62 58.25
CA ARG A 582 -14.68 -3.59 59.22
C ARG A 582 -14.10 -4.99 58.95
N ASP A 583 -13.15 -5.35 59.81
CA ASP A 583 -12.91 -6.65 60.46
C ASP A 583 -13.26 -7.97 59.75
N GLY A 584 -12.21 -8.73 59.41
CA GLY A 584 -11.83 -9.95 60.16
C GLY A 584 -12.40 -11.30 59.70
N ALA A 585 -11.55 -12.15 59.11
CA ALA A 585 -11.28 -13.54 59.55
C ALA A 585 -10.25 -14.23 58.63
N GLU A 586 -9.27 -14.89 59.25
CA GLU A 586 -8.23 -15.74 58.65
C GLU A 586 -8.80 -17.04 58.06
N ASP A 587 -8.27 -17.50 56.92
CA ASP A 587 -7.82 -18.89 56.72
C ASP A 587 -6.84 -18.95 55.53
N GLY A 588 -5.80 -19.75 55.68
CA GLY A 588 -4.69 -19.86 54.74
C GLY A 588 -4.80 -21.08 53.82
N SER A 589 -4.40 -20.90 52.56
CA SER A 589 -3.89 -21.99 51.72
C SER A 589 -3.05 -21.42 50.58
N GLN A 590 -1.84 -21.97 50.44
CA GLN A 590 -0.83 -21.67 49.43
C GLN A 590 -1.27 -22.11 48.02
N GLU A 591 -1.06 -21.28 47.00
CA GLU A 591 -0.60 -21.62 45.63
C GLU A 591 -0.46 -20.32 44.76
N PRO A 592 0.25 -20.33 43.62
CA PRO A 592 1.43 -19.48 43.43
C PRO A 592 1.17 -18.07 42.87
N ALA A 593 2.02 -17.15 43.29
CA ALA A 593 2.13 -15.79 42.79
C ALA A 593 2.56 -15.76 41.31
N ALA A 594 1.59 -15.57 40.41
CA ALA A 594 1.83 -15.17 39.02
C ALA A 594 0.68 -14.34 38.40
N GLU A 595 -0.27 -13.82 39.19
CA GLU A 595 -1.50 -13.20 38.64
C GLU A 595 -1.83 -11.79 39.17
N GLU A 596 -0.90 -11.12 39.86
CA GLU A 596 -1.12 -9.74 40.36
C GLU A 596 -0.27 -8.66 39.67
N ALA A 597 0.17 -8.93 38.43
CA ALA A 597 0.74 -7.91 37.56
C ALA A 597 -0.20 -7.61 36.39
N ARG A 598 -0.84 -6.43 36.47
CA ARG A 598 -1.51 -5.67 35.38
C ARG A 598 -3.05 -5.68 35.33
N GLU A 599 -3.69 -5.09 36.35
CA GLU A 599 -4.85 -4.20 36.10
C GLU A 599 -4.36 -2.79 35.69
N ARG A 600 -3.42 -2.72 34.73
CA ARG A 600 -3.17 -1.47 34.02
C ARG A 600 -4.25 -1.37 32.96
N ASN A 601 -5.05 -0.29 32.97
CA ASN A 601 -5.97 0.00 31.87
C ASN A 601 -5.18 -0.07 30.55
N ARG A 602 -5.39 -1.15 29.78
CA ARG A 602 -4.65 -1.46 28.54
C ARG A 602 -4.80 -0.35 27.49
N PHE A 603 -5.88 0.44 27.62
CA PHE A 603 -6.24 1.55 26.74
C PHE A 603 -6.65 2.77 27.61
N PRO A 604 -5.68 3.58 28.06
CA PRO A 604 -5.94 4.71 28.96
C PRO A 604 -6.78 5.82 28.34
N GLY A 605 -6.94 5.81 27.01
CA GLY A 605 -7.73 6.78 26.25
C GLY A 605 -9.19 6.39 26.00
N ILE A 606 -9.73 5.42 26.74
CA ILE A 606 -11.14 5.00 26.67
C ILE A 606 -11.75 5.01 28.06
#